data_AF-A0A212KKT9-F1
#
_entry.id   AF-A0A212KKT9-F1
#
_cell.length_a   1.000
_cell.length_b   1.000
_cell.length_c   1.000
_cell.angle_alpha   90.00
_cell.angle_beta   90.00
_cell.angle_gamma   90.00
#
_symmetry.space_group_name_H-M   'P 1'
#
loop_
_entity.id
_entity.type
_entity.pdbx_description
1 polymer ?
#
loop_
_entity_poly.entity_id
_entity_poly.type
_entity_poly.pdbx_seq_one_letter_code
_entity_poly.pdbx_strand_id
1 'polypeptide(L)'
;MAARAADLAGVEAADCELQNDSGITYFRDEQAIAKGLFFMLFNVIDLNIWKRKSYYQHYVHTVRCTYSITVNIEIDSLVKELNLRGIKAYPAQIYILSRAVNKFQEFRMAINTHGELGYWESTSPSYTILNKKTETFSSIFTLFDSNFSKFYDNCIHDMEKYGNSDTLFPQNNMPENLFTVSSFPWQSFTGFNLNVYGEGTYLPPIFTIGRYLEQNGKTHMPLSIQVHHAVCDGYHVGKFIDAVQGLAQNFSNWL
;
A
#
# COMPACT_ATOMS: atom_id res chain seq x y z
N MET A 1 -50.10 23.83 -10.52
CA MET A 1 -49.62 23.72 -11.92
C MET A 1 -48.10 23.89 -11.87
N ALA A 2 -47.31 22.81 -11.95
CA ALA A 2 -46.72 22.28 -13.19
C ALA A 2 -45.93 23.36 -13.98
N ALA A 3 -44.74 23.16 -14.54
CA ALA A 3 -43.66 22.17 -14.51
C ALA A 3 -42.58 22.73 -15.49
N ARG A 4 -41.39 22.10 -15.50
CA ARG A 4 -40.25 22.19 -16.46
C ARG A 4 -39.19 23.26 -16.12
N ALA A 5 -37.92 22.94 -15.81
CA ALA A 5 -36.95 21.93 -16.30
C ALA A 5 -36.52 22.13 -17.76
N ALA A 6 -35.32 22.71 -17.93
CA ALA A 6 -34.38 22.73 -19.06
C ALA A 6 -33.26 23.71 -18.65
N ASP A 7 -31.96 23.58 -18.92
CA ASP A 7 -31.10 22.52 -19.46
C ASP A 7 -29.69 23.07 -19.19
N LEU A 8 -28.81 22.31 -18.53
CA LEU A 8 -27.39 22.67 -18.42
C LEU A 8 -26.59 21.43 -18.80
N ALA A 9 -26.52 21.19 -20.11
CA ALA A 9 -25.57 20.30 -20.73
C ALA A 9 -24.52 21.16 -21.47
N GLY A 10 -23.25 20.78 -21.33
CA GLY A 10 -22.21 21.16 -22.27
C GLY A 10 -21.10 22.06 -21.72
N VAL A 11 -20.25 21.51 -20.86
CA VAL A 11 -18.82 21.82 -20.92
C VAL A 11 -18.11 20.46 -20.96
N GLU A 12 -17.81 19.99 -22.16
CA GLU A 12 -16.83 18.92 -22.35
C GLU A 12 -15.50 19.39 -21.74
N ALA A 13 -15.01 18.66 -20.74
CA ALA A 13 -13.65 18.81 -20.28
C ALA A 13 -12.73 18.30 -21.38
N ALA A 14 -11.95 19.19 -21.98
CA ALA A 14 -10.91 18.80 -22.93
C ALA A 14 -9.72 18.27 -22.14
N ASP A 15 -9.49 16.96 -22.19
CA ASP A 15 -8.22 16.36 -21.75
C ASP A 15 -7.09 16.87 -22.66
N CYS A 16 -6.10 17.53 -22.08
CA CYS A 16 -4.97 18.06 -22.83
C CYS A 16 -3.83 17.03 -22.85
N GLU A 17 -3.66 16.35 -23.99
CA GLU A 17 -2.53 15.44 -24.23
C GLU A 17 -1.22 16.23 -24.29
N LEU A 18 -0.25 15.87 -23.44
CA LEU A 18 1.12 16.35 -23.56
C LEU A 18 2.04 15.17 -23.88
N GLN A 19 2.71 15.25 -25.03
CA GLN A 19 3.79 14.36 -25.42
C GLN A 19 5.13 14.95 -24.95
N ASN A 20 6.03 14.09 -24.46
CA ASN A 20 7.45 14.42 -24.33
C ASN A 20 8.26 13.68 -25.40
N ASP A 21 9.53 14.05 -25.59
CA ASP A 21 10.47 13.45 -26.57
C ASP A 21 10.72 11.94 -26.39
N SER A 22 10.13 11.30 -25.38
CA SER A 22 10.15 9.84 -25.18
C SER A 22 8.86 9.12 -25.60
N GLY A 23 7.88 9.83 -26.16
CA GLY A 23 6.63 9.24 -26.67
C GLY A 23 5.66 8.77 -25.57
N ILE A 24 5.82 9.25 -24.34
CA ILE A 24 4.95 8.94 -23.20
C ILE A 24 3.80 9.95 -23.16
N THR A 25 2.56 9.46 -23.21
CA THR A 25 1.34 10.24 -23.02
C THR A 25 1.01 10.36 -21.53
N TYR A 26 0.75 11.58 -21.08
CA TYR A 26 0.26 11.88 -19.73
C TYR A 26 -1.17 12.43 -19.83
N PHE A 27 -2.09 11.93 -19.01
CA PHE A 27 -3.40 12.53 -18.80
C PHE A 27 -3.32 13.50 -17.60
N ARG A 28 -3.69 14.77 -17.80
CA ARG A 28 -3.69 15.83 -16.77
C ARG A 28 -5.11 16.37 -16.57
N ASP A 29 -5.60 16.34 -15.33
CA ASP A 29 -6.85 17.00 -14.93
C ASP A 29 -6.54 18.37 -14.29
N GLU A 30 -6.95 19.46 -14.95
CA GLU A 30 -6.68 20.83 -14.52
C GLU A 30 -7.49 21.28 -13.28
N GLN A 31 -8.66 20.68 -12.99
CA GLN A 31 -9.50 21.14 -11.88
C GLN A 31 -8.93 20.75 -10.50
N ALA A 32 -8.12 19.70 -10.43
CA ALA A 32 -7.49 19.25 -9.19
C ALA A 32 -6.24 20.06 -8.79
N ILE A 33 -5.60 20.74 -9.75
CA ILE A 33 -4.41 21.58 -9.53
C ILE A 33 -4.72 22.74 -8.57
N ALA A 34 -5.95 23.27 -8.60
CA ALA A 34 -6.39 24.34 -7.72
C ALA A 34 -6.47 23.94 -6.22
N LYS A 35 -6.34 22.65 -5.88
CA LYS A 35 -6.48 22.12 -4.50
C LYS A 35 -5.19 21.58 -3.88
N GLY A 36 -4.04 21.73 -4.53
CA GLY A 36 -2.75 21.28 -3.97
C GLY A 36 -2.66 19.76 -3.73
N LEU A 37 -3.48 18.96 -4.42
CA LEU A 37 -3.32 17.51 -4.43
C LEU A 37 -2.06 17.17 -5.23
N PHE A 38 -1.08 16.57 -4.56
CA PHE A 38 0.07 15.94 -5.19
C PHE A 38 -0.46 14.83 -6.13
N PHE A 39 -0.48 15.07 -7.44
CA PHE A 39 -0.73 14.02 -8.42
C PHE A 39 0.41 13.00 -8.31
N MET A 40 0.09 11.78 -7.87
CA MET A 40 1.03 10.67 -7.98
C MET A 40 0.86 10.06 -9.37
N LEU A 41 1.89 10.19 -10.20
CA LEU A 41 1.87 9.77 -11.60
C LEU A 41 1.76 8.25 -11.70
N PHE A 42 0.83 7.78 -12.54
CA PHE A 42 0.72 6.38 -12.94
C PHE A 42 1.51 6.16 -14.22
N ASN A 43 2.39 5.17 -14.22
CA ASN A 43 3.24 4.83 -15.36
C ASN A 43 2.68 3.57 -16.03
N VAL A 44 2.05 3.74 -17.20
CA VAL A 44 1.51 2.63 -17.98
C VAL A 44 2.65 1.75 -18.50
N ILE A 45 2.49 0.44 -18.38
CA ILE A 45 3.46 -0.54 -18.88
C ILE A 45 3.13 -0.88 -20.33
N ASP A 46 4.07 -0.63 -21.24
CA ASP A 46 3.98 -1.13 -22.61
C ASP A 46 4.25 -2.65 -22.64
N LEU A 47 3.16 -3.41 -22.78
CA LEU A 47 3.18 -4.87 -22.88
C LEU A 47 3.94 -5.39 -24.11
N ASN A 48 4.24 -4.57 -25.12
CA ASN A 48 5.01 -5.03 -26.29
C ASN A 48 6.50 -5.19 -25.98
N ILE A 49 7.03 -4.40 -25.06
CA ILE A 49 8.45 -4.41 -24.68
C ILE A 49 8.69 -4.94 -23.27
N TRP A 50 7.65 -5.10 -22.46
CA TRP A 50 7.81 -5.56 -21.08
C TRP A 50 8.24 -7.02 -21.00
N LYS A 51 9.41 -7.25 -20.40
CA LYS A 51 10.02 -8.59 -20.25
C LYS A 51 9.12 -9.62 -19.58
N ARG A 52 8.19 -9.21 -18.72
CA ARG A 52 7.28 -10.11 -18.00
C ARG A 52 5.89 -10.26 -18.64
N LYS A 53 5.68 -9.77 -19.88
CA LYS A 53 4.40 -9.86 -20.61
C LYS A 53 3.78 -11.25 -20.55
N SER A 54 4.52 -12.29 -20.93
CA SER A 54 4.01 -13.67 -21.00
C SER A 54 3.60 -14.20 -19.62
N TYR A 55 4.37 -13.89 -18.58
CA TYR A 55 4.08 -14.27 -17.19
C TYR A 55 2.81 -13.57 -16.70
N TYR A 56 2.72 -12.26 -16.92
CA TYR A 56 1.53 -11.49 -16.57
C TYR A 56 0.28 -12.04 -17.27
N GLN A 57 0.34 -12.24 -18.59
CA GLN A 57 -0.80 -12.78 -19.35
C GLN A 57 -1.23 -14.16 -18.84
N HIS A 58 -0.26 -15.05 -18.54
CA HIS A 58 -0.55 -16.37 -17.99
C HIS A 58 -1.22 -16.28 -16.61
N TYR A 59 -0.65 -15.52 -15.69
CA TYR A 59 -1.15 -15.42 -14.31
C TYR A 59 -2.33 -14.47 -14.13
N VAL A 60 -2.75 -13.73 -15.16
CA VAL A 60 -4.01 -12.96 -15.13
C VAL A 60 -5.14 -13.69 -15.86
N HIS A 61 -4.85 -14.44 -16.93
CA HIS A 61 -5.90 -15.00 -17.79
C HIS A 61 -5.99 -16.53 -17.81
N THR A 62 -4.91 -17.25 -17.51
CA THR A 62 -4.88 -18.73 -17.59
C THR A 62 -4.86 -19.38 -16.22
N VAL A 63 -3.89 -19.05 -15.39
CA VAL A 63 -3.73 -19.59 -14.03
C VAL A 63 -3.72 -18.43 -13.06
N ARG A 64 -4.89 -17.80 -12.90
CA ARG A 64 -5.03 -16.64 -12.01
C ARG A 64 -4.79 -17.05 -10.57
N CYS A 65 -3.72 -16.54 -9.97
CA CYS A 65 -3.34 -16.92 -8.61
C CYS A 65 -2.64 -15.80 -7.84
N THR A 66 -2.91 -15.81 -6.54
CA THR A 66 -2.13 -15.15 -5.50
C THR A 66 -1.44 -16.21 -4.67
N TYR A 67 -0.41 -15.80 -3.93
CA TYR A 67 0.20 -16.65 -2.92
C TYR A 67 0.58 -15.81 -1.71
N SER A 68 0.69 -16.48 -0.57
CA SER A 68 1.17 -15.87 0.67
C SER A 68 2.41 -16.61 1.17
N ILE A 69 3.29 -15.85 1.81
CA ILE A 69 4.41 -16.37 2.59
C ILE A 69 4.37 -15.72 3.97
N THR A 70 4.72 -16.48 5.00
CA THR A 70 4.93 -15.95 6.35
C THR A 70 6.40 -16.06 6.70
N VAL A 71 6.98 -14.96 7.17
CA VAL A 71 8.36 -14.87 7.63
C VAL A 71 8.43 -14.22 9.01
N ASN A 72 9.51 -14.49 9.74
CA ASN A 72 9.80 -13.85 11.02
C ASN A 72 10.92 -12.83 10.82
N ILE A 73 10.59 -11.54 10.85
CA ILE A 73 11.57 -10.45 10.74
C ILE A 73 12.21 -10.24 12.11
N GLU A 74 13.54 -10.32 12.23
CA GLU A 74 14.24 -9.98 13.47
C GLU A 74 14.15 -8.46 13.69
N ILE A 75 13.60 -8.05 14.84
CA ILE A 75 13.37 -6.65 15.19
C ILE A 75 13.83 -6.28 16.61
N ASP A 76 14.59 -7.17 17.27
CA ASP A 76 15.05 -7.01 18.65
C ASP A 76 15.66 -5.62 18.95
N SER A 77 16.63 -5.20 18.14
CA SER A 77 17.30 -3.91 18.35
C SER A 77 16.40 -2.72 18.03
N LEU A 78 15.56 -2.84 16.99
CA LEU A 78 14.58 -1.81 16.64
C LEU A 78 13.57 -1.59 17.77
N VAL A 79 12.98 -2.65 18.32
CA VAL A 79 11.98 -2.54 19.39
C VAL A 79 12.57 -1.89 20.64
N LYS A 80 13.81 -2.26 21.00
CA LYS A 80 14.53 -1.62 22.11
C LYS A 80 14.67 -0.12 21.88
N GLU A 81 15.11 0.29 20.69
CA GLU A 81 15.27 1.71 20.35
C GLU A 81 13.94 2.47 20.34
N LEU A 82 12.89 1.90 19.74
CA LEU A 82 11.56 2.52 19.73
C LEU A 82 11.02 2.73 21.15
N ASN A 83 11.20 1.75 22.03
CA ASN A 83 10.80 1.85 23.43
C ASN A 83 11.61 2.93 24.17
N LEU A 84 12.93 3.02 23.95
CA LEU A 84 13.78 4.06 24.54
C LEU A 84 13.35 5.48 24.12
N ARG A 85 12.91 5.65 22.87
CA ARG A 85 12.45 6.94 22.32
C ARG A 85 10.97 7.23 22.56
N GLY A 86 10.20 6.29 23.12
CA GLY A 86 8.75 6.43 23.28
C GLY A 86 7.96 6.42 21.96
N ILE A 87 8.50 5.83 20.91
CA ILE A 87 7.90 5.76 19.58
C ILE A 87 6.98 4.53 19.50
N LYS A 88 5.75 4.71 19.02
CA LYS A 88 4.81 3.59 18.85
C LYS A 88 5.29 2.65 17.75
N ALA A 89 5.30 1.35 18.03
CA ALA A 89 5.83 0.34 17.12
C ALA A 89 5.06 0.23 15.80
N TYR A 90 3.72 0.29 15.82
CA TYR A 90 2.91 0.05 14.62
C TYR A 90 3.14 1.10 13.51
N PRO A 91 3.14 2.42 13.78
CA PRO A 91 3.57 3.42 12.78
C PRO A 91 4.97 3.18 12.21
N ALA A 92 5.94 2.77 13.05
CA ALA A 92 7.30 2.47 12.59
C ALA A 92 7.34 1.23 11.67
N GLN A 93 6.55 0.19 11.97
CA GLN A 93 6.42 -0.97 11.09
C GLN A 93 5.75 -0.61 9.76
N ILE A 94 4.67 0.17 9.79
CA ILE A 94 3.98 0.66 8.58
C ILE A 94 4.97 1.47 7.72
N TYR A 95 5.79 2.31 8.34
CA TYR A 95 6.83 3.06 7.63
C TYR A 95 7.87 2.15 6.97
N ILE A 96 8.38 1.13 7.66
CA ILE A 96 9.33 0.16 7.10
C ILE A 96 8.72 -0.54 5.87
N LEU A 97 7.47 -1.01 5.97
CA LEU A 97 6.77 -1.62 4.85
C LEU A 97 6.58 -0.62 3.70
N SER A 98 6.20 0.61 4.01
CA SER A 98 6.02 1.67 3.01
C SER A 98 7.32 1.99 2.27
N ARG A 99 8.45 2.07 2.99
CA ARG A 99 9.79 2.26 2.40
C ARG A 99 10.16 1.09 1.49
N ALA A 100 9.87 -0.14 1.88
CA ALA A 100 10.15 -1.33 1.08
C ALA A 100 9.27 -1.39 -0.18
N VAL A 101 7.96 -1.13 -0.06
CA VAL A 101 7.02 -1.05 -1.21
C VAL A 101 7.47 0.03 -2.19
N ASN A 102 7.82 1.21 -1.69
CA ASN A 102 8.29 2.32 -2.52
C ASN A 102 9.69 2.12 -3.13
N LYS A 103 10.43 1.08 -2.71
CA LYS A 103 11.70 0.71 -3.32
C LYS A 103 11.54 -0.16 -4.58
N PHE A 104 10.47 -0.95 -4.68
CA PHE A 104 10.29 -1.95 -5.73
C PHE A 104 9.04 -1.69 -6.56
N GLN A 105 9.21 -1.60 -7.88
CA GLN A 105 8.13 -1.27 -8.81
C GLN A 105 7.00 -2.29 -8.77
N GLU A 106 7.33 -3.57 -8.62
CA GLU A 106 6.40 -4.71 -8.66
C GLU A 106 5.36 -4.64 -7.53
N PHE A 107 5.72 -4.03 -6.39
CA PHE A 107 4.83 -3.84 -5.25
C PHE A 107 3.97 -2.58 -5.36
N ARG A 108 4.17 -1.78 -6.41
CA ARG A 108 3.37 -0.58 -6.74
C ARG A 108 2.55 -0.75 -8.02
N MET A 109 2.55 -1.95 -8.59
CA MET A 109 1.78 -2.24 -9.79
C MET A 109 0.29 -2.34 -9.48
N ALA A 110 -0.52 -1.79 -10.37
CA ALA A 110 -1.97 -1.82 -10.31
C ALA A 110 -2.56 -1.82 -11.72
N ILE A 111 -3.87 -2.08 -11.79
CA ILE A 111 -4.68 -1.76 -12.96
C ILE A 111 -5.43 -0.47 -12.61
N ASN A 112 -5.26 0.59 -13.40
CA ASN A 112 -5.93 1.87 -13.15
C ASN A 112 -7.41 1.81 -13.53
N THR A 113 -8.13 2.92 -13.30
CA THR A 113 -9.55 3.06 -13.63
C THR A 113 -9.88 2.92 -15.13
N HIS A 114 -8.89 3.08 -16.01
CA HIS A 114 -9.03 2.85 -17.46
C HIS A 114 -8.75 1.40 -17.87
N GLY A 115 -8.43 0.50 -16.92
CA GLY A 115 -8.12 -0.89 -17.21
C GLY A 115 -6.68 -1.13 -17.67
N GLU A 116 -5.80 -0.15 -17.51
CA GLU A 116 -4.40 -0.22 -17.97
C GLU A 116 -3.49 -0.75 -16.88
N LEU A 117 -2.62 -1.70 -17.24
CA LEU A 117 -1.57 -2.17 -16.35
C LEU A 117 -0.47 -1.10 -16.25
N GLY A 118 -0.07 -0.78 -15.03
CA GLY A 118 1.03 0.15 -14.78
C GLY A 118 1.51 0.09 -13.35
N TYR A 119 2.25 1.12 -12.94
CA TYR A 119 2.72 1.28 -11.57
C TYR A 119 2.69 2.74 -11.12
N TRP A 120 2.40 2.95 -9.85
CA TRP A 120 2.46 4.27 -9.23
C TRP A 120 3.90 4.68 -8.95
N GLU A 121 4.23 5.96 -9.12
CA GLU A 121 5.53 6.49 -8.69
C GLU A 121 5.78 6.28 -7.21
N SER A 122 4.75 6.50 -6.40
CA SER A 122 4.73 6.24 -4.96
C SER A 122 3.38 5.69 -4.53
N THR A 123 3.37 4.90 -3.45
CA THR A 123 2.19 4.23 -2.91
C THR A 123 2.12 4.47 -1.41
N SER A 124 0.92 4.73 -0.90
CA SER A 124 0.68 5.01 0.52
C SER A 124 0.08 3.79 1.25
N PRO A 125 0.36 3.60 2.54
CA PRO A 125 -0.24 2.52 3.31
C PRO A 125 -1.70 2.84 3.64
N SER A 126 -2.58 1.87 3.44
CA SER A 126 -3.85 1.76 4.14
C SER A 126 -3.75 0.70 5.23
N TYR A 127 -4.15 1.02 6.46
CA TYR A 127 -3.90 0.18 7.61
C TYR A 127 -5.07 0.15 8.61
N THR A 128 -5.17 -0.97 9.33
CA THR A 128 -6.27 -1.21 10.26
C THR A 128 -6.06 -0.52 11.60
N ILE A 129 -7.12 0.09 12.14
CA ILE A 129 -7.25 0.55 13.52
C ILE A 129 -8.46 -0.10 14.19
N LEU A 130 -8.37 -0.39 15.49
CA LEU A 130 -9.43 -1.05 16.24
C LEU A 130 -10.21 -0.05 17.11
N ASN A 131 -11.52 0.01 16.91
CA ASN A 131 -12.41 0.64 17.87
C ASN A 131 -12.70 -0.35 19.01
N LYS A 132 -12.06 -0.13 20.16
CA LYS A 132 -12.17 -1.02 21.33
C LYS A 132 -13.57 -1.07 21.94
N LYS A 133 -14.44 -0.08 21.68
CA LYS A 133 -15.80 -0.04 22.26
C LYS A 133 -16.77 -0.91 21.49
N THR A 134 -16.63 -0.94 20.17
CA THR A 134 -17.50 -1.69 19.26
C THR A 134 -16.91 -3.03 18.84
N GLU A 135 -15.63 -3.27 19.14
CA GLU A 135 -14.87 -4.45 18.71
C GLU A 135 -14.82 -4.61 17.18
N THR A 136 -14.97 -3.49 16.47
CA THR A 136 -14.87 -3.39 15.00
C THR A 136 -13.59 -2.68 14.60
N PHE A 137 -13.14 -2.88 13.36
CA PHE A 137 -11.98 -2.19 12.80
C PHE A 137 -12.39 -1.23 11.68
N SER A 138 -11.57 -0.20 11.48
CA SER A 138 -11.59 0.68 10.31
C SER A 138 -10.28 0.55 9.55
N SER A 139 -10.33 0.75 8.24
CA SER A 139 -9.16 0.94 7.39
C SER A 139 -8.97 2.43 7.14
N ILE A 140 -7.83 2.95 7.57
CA ILE A 140 -7.42 4.34 7.32
C ILE A 140 -6.18 4.36 6.43
N PHE A 141 -5.75 5.51 5.94
CA PHE A 141 -4.52 5.68 5.19
C PHE A 141 -3.78 6.94 5.64
N THR A 142 -2.46 6.93 5.48
CA THR A 142 -1.60 8.10 5.65
C THR A 142 -0.75 8.23 4.41
N LEU A 143 -0.68 9.44 3.83
CA LEU A 143 0.18 9.67 2.67
C LEU A 143 1.64 9.35 3.01
N PHE A 144 2.28 8.55 2.16
CA PHE A 144 3.67 8.19 2.35
C PHE A 144 4.59 9.41 2.23
N ASP A 145 5.49 9.56 3.21
CA ASP A 145 6.59 10.52 3.17
C ASP A 145 7.89 9.76 3.48
N SER A 146 8.95 10.07 2.74
CA SER A 146 10.26 9.44 2.97
C SER A 146 10.92 9.89 4.26
N ASN A 147 10.53 11.04 4.82
CA ASN A 147 10.95 11.50 6.14
C ASN A 147 10.12 10.79 7.22
N PHE A 148 10.79 9.99 8.07
CA PHE A 148 10.11 9.21 9.11
C PHE A 148 9.34 10.07 10.10
N SER A 149 9.92 11.18 10.60
CA SER A 149 9.26 12.05 11.58
C SER A 149 7.95 12.59 11.01
N LYS A 150 7.98 13.11 9.78
CA LYS A 150 6.78 13.64 9.12
C LYS A 150 5.73 12.55 8.87
N PHE A 151 6.15 11.37 8.40
CA PHE A 151 5.25 10.24 8.23
C PHE A 151 4.63 9.79 9.57
N TYR A 152 5.45 9.68 10.61
CA TYR A 152 5.04 9.26 11.95
C TYR A 152 4.02 10.22 12.55
N ASP A 153 4.29 11.52 12.50
CA ASP A 153 3.39 12.55 13.04
C ASP A 153 2.02 12.52 12.33
N ASN A 154 2.03 12.39 11.00
CA ASN A 154 0.80 12.24 10.22
C ASN A 154 0.04 10.95 10.57
N CYS A 155 0.75 9.82 10.68
CA CYS A 155 0.16 8.53 11.03
C CYS A 155 -0.48 8.55 12.42
N ILE A 156 0.20 9.15 13.40
CA ILE A 156 -0.35 9.34 14.75
C ILE A 156 -1.60 10.22 14.70
N HIS A 157 -1.54 11.35 13.99
CA HIS A 157 -2.69 12.24 13.82
C HIS A 157 -3.91 11.51 13.22
N ASP A 158 -3.71 10.75 12.14
CA ASP A 158 -4.78 9.98 11.49
C ASP A 158 -5.35 8.91 12.43
N MET A 159 -4.50 8.18 13.15
CA MET A 159 -4.93 7.16 14.13
C MET A 159 -5.74 7.78 15.28
N GLU A 160 -5.37 8.96 15.77
CA GLU A 160 -6.09 9.65 16.84
C GLU A 160 -7.42 10.21 16.37
N LYS A 161 -7.42 10.82 15.17
CA LYS A 161 -8.63 11.41 14.56
C LYS A 161 -9.70 10.35 14.27
N TYR A 162 -9.29 9.18 13.79
CA TYR A 162 -10.21 8.13 13.34
C TYR A 162 -10.33 6.95 14.31
N GLY A 163 -9.60 6.95 15.43
CA GLY A 163 -9.50 5.85 16.39
C GLY A 163 -10.81 5.36 17.01
N ASN A 164 -11.85 6.20 17.01
CA ASN A 164 -13.19 5.88 17.52
C ASN A 164 -14.23 5.72 16.40
N SER A 165 -13.81 5.61 15.14
CA SER A 165 -14.73 5.40 14.03
C SER A 165 -15.48 4.06 14.17
N ASP A 166 -16.74 4.07 13.75
CA ASP A 166 -17.63 2.91 13.63
C ASP A 166 -17.86 2.50 12.17
N THR A 167 -17.20 3.15 11.21
CA THR A 167 -17.31 2.85 9.78
C THR A 167 -16.04 2.17 9.26
N LEU A 168 -16.18 1.36 8.21
CA LEU A 168 -15.04 0.64 7.64
C LEU A 168 -14.02 1.58 7.00
N PHE A 169 -14.48 2.67 6.37
CA PHE A 169 -13.63 3.66 5.69
C PHE A 169 -14.04 5.08 6.10
N PRO A 170 -13.46 5.63 7.19
CA PRO A 170 -13.87 6.94 7.69
C PRO A 170 -13.23 8.14 6.98
N GLN A 171 -12.23 7.90 6.13
CA GLN A 171 -11.61 8.95 5.33
C GLN A 171 -12.29 9.06 3.96
N ASN A 172 -12.64 10.28 3.60
CA ASN A 172 -13.09 10.60 2.25
C ASN A 172 -11.89 10.66 1.30
N ASN A 173 -12.15 10.48 -0.01
CA ASN A 173 -11.14 10.63 -1.08
C ASN A 173 -9.91 9.72 -0.90
N MET A 174 -10.15 8.41 -0.69
CA MET A 174 -9.05 7.44 -0.68
C MET A 174 -8.30 7.46 -2.02
N PRO A 175 -6.96 7.62 -2.01
CA PRO A 175 -6.16 7.53 -3.23
C PRO A 175 -6.23 6.14 -3.86
N GLU A 176 -6.02 6.04 -5.17
CA GLU A 176 -5.94 4.75 -5.87
C GLU A 176 -4.63 3.99 -5.56
N ASN A 177 -3.57 4.72 -5.22
CA ASN A 177 -2.23 4.20 -4.99
C ASN A 177 -2.02 3.73 -3.54
N LEU A 178 -2.83 2.76 -3.11
CA LEU A 178 -2.76 2.19 -1.76
C LEU A 178 -2.30 0.73 -1.77
N PHE A 179 -1.53 0.36 -0.74
CA PHE A 179 -1.29 -1.02 -0.36
C PHE A 179 -1.82 -1.25 1.06
N THR A 180 -2.10 -2.50 1.45
CA THR A 180 -2.81 -2.75 2.72
C THR A 180 -1.91 -3.37 3.79
N VAL A 181 -2.09 -2.91 5.04
CA VAL A 181 -1.41 -3.41 6.24
C VAL A 181 -2.44 -3.71 7.32
N SER A 182 -2.55 -4.98 7.70
CA SER A 182 -3.33 -5.39 8.86
C SER A 182 -2.42 -5.67 10.05
N SER A 183 -2.96 -5.50 11.26
CA SER A 183 -2.30 -5.90 12.50
C SER A 183 -3.18 -6.91 13.25
N PHE A 184 -2.57 -8.03 13.62
CA PHE A 184 -3.14 -9.05 14.49
C PHE A 184 -2.29 -9.15 15.78
N PRO A 185 -2.33 -8.13 16.66
CA PRO A 185 -1.40 -8.00 17.79
C PRO A 185 -1.67 -8.97 18.95
N TRP A 186 -2.79 -9.70 18.92
CA TRP A 186 -3.17 -10.61 20.01
C TRP A 186 -2.44 -11.95 19.97
N GLN A 187 -2.05 -12.42 18.79
CA GLN A 187 -1.50 -13.75 18.61
C GLN A 187 -0.32 -13.74 17.64
N SER A 188 0.67 -14.58 17.94
CA SER A 188 1.75 -14.87 16.99
C SER A 188 1.31 -16.00 16.07
N PHE A 189 1.66 -15.93 14.80
CA PHE A 189 1.33 -16.95 13.79
C PHE A 189 2.58 -17.43 13.05
N THR A 190 2.54 -18.68 12.61
CA THR A 190 3.55 -19.28 11.72
C THR A 190 3.07 -19.38 10.27
N GLY A 191 1.79 -19.12 10.03
CA GLY A 191 1.17 -19.01 8.72
C GLY A 191 -0.08 -18.14 8.81
N PHE A 192 -0.22 -17.20 7.88
CA PHE A 192 -1.43 -16.38 7.72
C PHE A 192 -1.69 -16.16 6.23
N ASN A 193 -2.87 -16.52 5.76
CA ASN A 193 -3.25 -16.43 4.35
C ASN A 193 -4.66 -15.83 4.23
N LEU A 194 -4.85 -14.91 3.29
CA LEU A 194 -6.17 -14.40 2.95
C LEU A 194 -6.66 -15.08 1.68
N ASN A 195 -7.90 -15.56 1.70
CA ASN A 195 -8.59 -15.99 0.50
C ASN A 195 -9.41 -14.81 -0.02
N VAL A 196 -8.84 -14.06 -0.96
CA VAL A 196 -9.50 -12.89 -1.57
C VAL A 196 -10.33 -13.38 -2.76
N TYR A 197 -11.65 -13.39 -2.58
CA TYR A 197 -12.59 -13.74 -3.63
C TYR A 197 -12.98 -12.47 -4.42
N GLY A 198 -13.14 -12.62 -5.73
CA GLY A 198 -13.48 -11.53 -6.66
C GLY A 198 -12.98 -11.85 -8.05
N GLU A 199 -12.79 -10.83 -8.89
CA GLU A 199 -12.25 -11.01 -10.24
C GLU A 199 -10.78 -11.48 -10.25
N GLY A 200 -10.10 -11.43 -9.10
CA GLY A 200 -8.70 -11.84 -8.95
C GLY A 200 -7.73 -10.93 -9.72
N THR A 201 -8.09 -9.67 -9.90
CA THR A 201 -7.27 -8.64 -10.55
C THR A 201 -6.67 -7.65 -9.54
N TYR A 202 -6.82 -7.92 -8.24
CA TYR A 202 -6.21 -7.12 -7.18
C TYR A 202 -4.70 -7.40 -7.11
N LEU A 203 -3.92 -6.48 -7.67
CA LEU A 203 -2.46 -6.55 -7.74
C LEU A 203 -1.72 -6.01 -6.51
N PRO A 204 -2.20 -4.96 -5.80
CA PRO A 204 -1.48 -4.41 -4.66
C PRO A 204 -1.19 -5.46 -3.57
N PRO A 205 -0.03 -5.37 -2.89
CA PRO A 205 0.33 -6.33 -1.85
C PRO A 205 -0.54 -6.12 -0.59
N ILE A 206 -0.78 -7.23 0.12
CA ILE A 206 -1.44 -7.24 1.43
C ILE A 206 -0.46 -7.77 2.47
N PHE A 207 -0.26 -7.00 3.54
CA PHE A 207 0.59 -7.37 4.65
C PHE A 207 -0.25 -7.64 5.90
N THR A 208 0.13 -8.64 6.68
CA THR A 208 -0.42 -8.84 8.03
C THR A 208 0.71 -9.01 9.03
N ILE A 209 0.71 -8.20 10.09
CA ILE A 209 1.71 -8.22 11.17
C ILE A 209 1.13 -8.96 12.37
N GLY A 210 1.85 -9.95 12.89
CA GLY A 210 1.45 -10.70 14.08
C GLY A 210 2.02 -10.13 15.38
N ARG A 211 1.54 -10.65 16.51
CA ARG A 211 2.19 -10.42 17.80
C ARG A 211 3.63 -10.92 17.74
N TYR A 212 4.54 -10.12 18.30
CA TYR A 212 5.94 -10.51 18.40
C TYR A 212 6.11 -11.82 19.17
N LEU A 213 7.18 -12.53 18.83
CA LEU A 213 7.60 -13.75 19.51
C LEU A 213 9.09 -13.65 19.85
N GLU A 214 9.45 -14.23 20.98
CA GLU A 214 10.85 -14.44 21.35
C GLU A 214 11.30 -15.79 20.79
N GLN A 215 12.38 -15.78 20.02
CA GLN A 215 13.00 -16.98 19.47
C GLN A 215 14.52 -16.81 19.52
N ASN A 216 15.23 -17.78 20.10
CA ASN A 216 16.69 -17.75 20.25
C ASN A 216 17.23 -16.48 20.95
N GLY A 217 16.49 -15.95 21.94
CA GLY A 217 16.87 -14.74 22.68
C GLY A 217 16.72 -13.44 21.89
N LYS A 218 15.94 -13.46 20.80
CA LYS A 218 15.68 -12.32 19.92
C LYS A 218 14.18 -12.15 19.67
N THR A 219 13.73 -10.91 19.71
CA THR A 219 12.37 -10.53 19.29
C THR A 219 12.23 -10.60 17.78
N HIS A 220 11.23 -11.35 17.32
CA HIS A 220 10.84 -11.47 15.92
C HIS A 220 9.40 -11.03 15.70
N MET A 221 9.13 -10.45 14.54
CA MET A 221 7.81 -10.07 14.07
C MET A 221 7.35 -11.00 12.94
N PRO A 222 6.31 -11.81 13.17
CA PRO A 222 5.62 -12.50 12.09
C PRO A 222 5.06 -11.49 11.10
N LEU A 223 5.43 -11.67 9.83
CA LEU A 223 4.94 -10.89 8.71
C LEU A 223 4.42 -11.85 7.65
N SER A 224 3.12 -11.81 7.38
CA SER A 224 2.57 -12.41 6.17
C SER A 224 2.58 -11.40 5.03
N ILE A 225 3.03 -11.86 3.87
CA ILE A 225 3.10 -11.10 2.62
C ILE A 225 2.26 -11.86 1.61
N GLN A 226 1.17 -11.27 1.16
CA GLN A 226 0.37 -11.78 0.06
C GLN A 226 0.54 -10.89 -1.17
N VAL A 227 0.79 -11.54 -2.32
CA VAL A 227 0.99 -10.87 -3.60
C VAL A 227 0.29 -11.62 -4.73
N HIS A 228 0.05 -10.91 -5.83
CA HIS A 228 -0.46 -11.49 -7.06
C HIS A 228 0.68 -11.96 -7.96
N HIS A 229 0.63 -13.22 -8.44
CA HIS A 229 1.77 -13.82 -9.15
C HIS A 229 2.08 -13.13 -10.49
N ALA A 230 1.06 -12.53 -11.11
CA ALA A 230 1.22 -11.75 -12.33
C ALA A 230 2.21 -10.58 -12.20
N VAL A 231 2.38 -10.00 -11.01
CA VAL A 231 3.29 -8.88 -10.77
C VAL A 231 4.46 -9.23 -9.87
N CYS A 232 4.32 -10.23 -8.99
CA CYS A 232 5.38 -10.64 -8.07
C CYS A 232 5.66 -12.14 -8.12
N ASP A 233 6.80 -12.53 -8.70
CA ASP A 233 7.40 -13.86 -8.51
C ASP A 233 8.13 -13.96 -7.16
N GLY A 234 8.44 -15.18 -6.71
CA GLY A 234 9.15 -15.42 -5.45
C GLY A 234 10.49 -14.67 -5.31
N TYR A 235 11.17 -14.40 -6.41
CA TYR A 235 12.37 -13.55 -6.44
C TYR A 235 12.11 -12.12 -5.93
N HIS A 236 10.99 -11.51 -6.33
CA HIS A 236 10.63 -10.15 -5.91
C HIS A 236 10.28 -10.12 -4.42
N VAL A 237 9.57 -11.14 -3.94
CA VAL A 237 9.24 -11.28 -2.51
C VAL A 237 10.49 -11.51 -1.66
N GLY A 238 11.45 -12.32 -2.12
CA GLY A 238 12.74 -12.48 -1.44
C GLY A 238 13.47 -11.14 -1.26
N LYS A 239 13.61 -10.35 -2.34
CA LYS A 239 14.20 -9.01 -2.27
C LYS A 239 13.45 -8.05 -1.36
N PHE A 240 12.13 -8.16 -1.30
CA PHE A 240 11.31 -7.36 -0.41
C PHE A 240 11.59 -7.70 1.06
N ILE A 241 11.64 -8.99 1.40
CA ILE A 241 11.96 -9.48 2.75
C ILE A 241 13.34 -8.98 3.18
N ASP A 242 14.35 -9.09 2.32
CA ASP A 242 15.70 -8.58 2.60
C ASP A 242 15.70 -7.06 2.86
N ALA A 243 14.91 -6.30 2.10
CA ALA A 243 14.79 -4.86 2.30
C ALA A 243 14.12 -4.52 3.64
N VAL A 244 13.05 -5.23 4.01
CA VAL A 244 12.37 -5.05 5.31
C VAL A 244 13.30 -5.40 6.46
N GLN A 245 14.00 -6.53 6.38
CA GLN A 245 14.98 -6.95 7.39
C GLN A 245 16.14 -5.94 7.50
N GLY A 246 16.63 -5.44 6.37
CA GLY A 246 17.68 -4.42 6.32
C GLY A 246 17.23 -3.09 6.92
N LEU A 247 16.00 -2.64 6.68
CA LEU A 247 15.43 -1.45 7.32
C LEU A 247 15.28 -1.63 8.83
N ALA A 248 14.87 -2.81 9.29
CA ALA A 248 14.75 -3.13 10.70
C ALA A 248 16.12 -3.21 11.41
N GLN A 249 17.18 -3.65 10.73
CA GLN A 249 18.53 -3.72 11.30
C GLN A 249 19.26 -2.37 11.26
N ASN A 250 19.02 -1.55 10.24
CA ASN A 250 19.69 -0.27 10.02
C ASN A 250 18.79 0.92 10.38
N PHE A 251 18.06 0.80 11.50
CA PHE A 251 17.07 1.81 11.91
C PHE A 251 17.66 3.19 12.16
N SER A 252 18.92 3.28 12.57
CA SER A 252 19.64 4.56 12.76
C SER A 252 19.69 5.45 11.51
N ASN A 253 19.48 4.89 10.31
CA ASN A 253 19.53 5.65 9.07
C ASN A 253 18.22 6.37 8.73
N TRP A 254 17.14 6.08 9.46
CA TRP A 254 15.82 6.65 9.18
C TRP A 254 15.02 7.03 10.44
N LEU A 255 15.32 6.45 11.60
CA LEU A 255 14.65 6.68 12.90
C LEU A 255 15.25 7.85 13.67
#